data_AF-A0A957JY14-F1
#
_entry.id   AF-A0A957JY14-F1
#
_cell.length_a   1.000
_cell.length_b   1.000
_cell.length_c   1.000
_cell.angle_alpha   90.00
_cell.angle_beta   90.00
_cell.angle_gamma   90.00
#
_symmetry.space_group_name_H-M   'P 1'
#
loop_
_entity.id
_entity.type
_entity.pdbx_description
1 polymer ?
#
loop_
_entity_poly.entity_id
_entity_poly.type
_entity_poly.pdbx_seq_one_letter_code
_entity_poly.pdbx_strand_id
1 'polypeptide(L)'
;LILGVPEAIVLADYSLSNLAYDQLVANLDGELRRVTELGIPLEQLQPIFAADPNLLAAALAYIRGQYGSLEAYLLGPAGLNAAVLTALRETLLA
;
A
#
# COMPACT_ATOMS: atom_id res chain seq x y z
N LEU A 1 11.24 3.20 4.73
CA LEU A 1 11.33 2.53 6.05
C LEU A 1 12.17 1.28 5.88
N ILE A 2 12.38 0.46 6.92
CA ILE A 2 13.15 -0.81 6.94
C ILE A 2 14.52 -0.81 6.23
N LEU A 3 14.58 -0.68 4.90
CA LEU A 3 15.82 -0.53 4.15
C LEU A 3 16.48 0.85 4.36
N GLY A 4 15.73 1.89 4.71
CA GLY A 4 16.29 3.22 5.06
C GLY A 4 15.64 4.42 4.39
N VAL A 5 14.71 4.19 3.46
CA VAL A 5 13.98 5.27 2.78
C VAL A 5 13.11 6.06 3.78
N PRO A 6 13.01 7.40 3.71
CA PRO A 6 12.10 8.15 4.58
C PRO A 6 10.63 7.74 4.37
N GLU A 7 9.83 7.73 5.45
CA GLU A 7 8.41 7.38 5.37
C GLU A 7 7.62 8.27 4.40
N ALA A 8 7.88 9.59 4.43
CA ALA A 8 7.23 10.54 3.53
C ALA A 8 7.44 10.22 2.04
N ILE A 9 8.61 9.67 1.67
CA ILE A 9 8.91 9.27 0.29
C ILE A 9 8.11 8.02 -0.09
N VAL A 10 8.00 7.04 0.81
CA VAL A 10 7.21 5.83 0.57
C VAL A 10 5.71 6.17 0.43
N LEU A 11 5.19 7.08 1.26
CA LEU A 11 3.79 7.53 1.16
C LEU A 11 3.53 8.29 -0.14
N ALA A 12 4.48 9.13 -0.58
CA ALA A 12 4.38 9.84 -1.85
C ALA A 12 4.38 8.86 -3.04
N ASP A 13 5.30 7.89 -3.06
CA ASP A 13 5.36 6.86 -4.11
C ASP A 13 4.08 6.02 -4.17
N TYR A 14 3.57 5.58 -3.01
CA TYR A 14 2.28 4.88 -2.92
C TYR A 14 1.15 5.67 -3.56
N SER A 15 1.09 6.99 -3.30
CA SER A 15 0.05 7.86 -3.85
C SER A 15 0.12 8.04 -5.37
N LEU A 16 1.26 7.75 -6.02
CA LEU A 16 1.39 7.75 -7.47
C LEU A 16 0.53 6.68 -8.14
N SER A 17 0.12 5.64 -7.42
CA SER A 17 -0.82 4.63 -7.92
C SER A 17 -2.13 5.26 -8.43
N ASN A 18 -2.53 6.41 -7.87
CA ASN A 18 -3.72 7.14 -8.31
C ASN A 18 -3.62 7.66 -9.75
N LEU A 19 -2.40 7.82 -10.30
CA LEU A 19 -2.20 8.22 -11.70
C LEU A 19 -2.71 7.15 -12.68
N ALA A 20 -2.81 5.89 -12.24
CA ALA A 20 -3.32 4.79 -13.04
C ALA A 20 -4.85 4.60 -12.90
N TYR A 21 -5.55 5.47 -12.17
CA TYR A 21 -6.98 5.32 -11.87
C TYR A 21 -7.84 5.18 -13.14
N ASP A 22 -7.65 6.06 -14.12
CA ASP A 22 -8.44 6.01 -15.36
C ASP A 22 -8.21 4.72 -16.13
N GLN A 23 -6.96 4.22 -16.13
CA GLN A 23 -6.62 2.95 -16.77
C GLN A 23 -7.20 1.75 -16.02
N LEU A 24 -7.21 1.79 -14.68
CA LEU A 24 -7.86 0.78 -13.86
C LEU A 24 -9.37 0.74 -14.13
N VAL A 25 -10.04 1.89 -14.18
CA VAL A 25 -11.47 2.00 -14.51
C VAL A 25 -11.76 1.43 -15.89
N ALA A 26 -10.95 1.78 -16.90
CA ALA A 26 -11.11 1.25 -18.25
C ALA A 26 -10.94 -0.28 -18.30
N ASN A 27 -10.01 -0.84 -17.53
CA ASN A 27 -9.79 -2.29 -17.46
C ASN A 27 -10.90 -3.04 -16.73
N LEU A 28 -11.67 -2.35 -15.87
CA LEU A 28 -12.75 -2.91 -15.05
C LEU A 28 -14.15 -2.53 -15.55
N ASP A 29 -14.27 -1.96 -16.76
CA ASP A 29 -15.54 -1.41 -17.27
C ASP A 29 -16.69 -2.43 -17.18
N GLY A 30 -16.45 -3.69 -17.54
CA GLY A 30 -17.47 -4.75 -17.46
C GLY A 30 -17.94 -5.05 -16.04
N GLU A 31 -17.03 -5.06 -15.07
CA GLU A 31 -17.30 -5.24 -13.64
C GLU A 31 -18.06 -4.03 -13.08
N LEU A 32 -17.57 -2.83 -13.37
CA LEU A 32 -18.14 -1.59 -12.89
C LEU A 32 -19.54 -1.38 -13.43
N ARG A 33 -19.80 -1.75 -14.69
CA ARG A 33 -21.16 -1.69 -15.25
C ARG A 33 -22.14 -2.54 -14.46
N ARG A 34 -21.79 -3.78 -14.12
CA ARG A 34 -22.64 -4.66 -13.28
C ARG A 34 -22.93 -4.04 -11.92
N VAL A 35 -21.94 -3.39 -11.32
CA VAL A 35 -22.11 -2.72 -10.01
C VAL A 35 -23.00 -1.49 -10.13
N THR A 36 -22.87 -0.70 -11.19
CA THR A 36 -23.77 0.44 -11.45
C THR A 36 -25.20 0.02 -11.80
N GLU A 37 -25.39 -1.10 -12.48
CA GLU A 37 -26.70 -1.72 -12.74
C GLU A 37 -27.40 -2.16 -11.44
N LEU A 38 -26.64 -2.47 -10.38
CA LEU A 38 -27.13 -2.74 -9.03
C LEU A 38 -27.41 -1.46 -8.21
N GLY A 39 -27.27 -0.28 -8.82
CA GLY A 39 -27.59 1.01 -8.18
C GLY A 39 -26.45 1.64 -7.38
N ILE A 40 -25.23 1.12 -7.47
CA ILE A 40 -24.06 1.70 -6.81
C ILE A 40 -23.33 2.60 -7.81
N PRO A 41 -23.34 3.94 -7.63
CA PRO A 41 -22.71 4.85 -8.58
C PRO A 41 -21.18 4.76 -8.50
N LEU A 42 -20.53 4.97 -9.64
CA LEU A 42 -19.08 4.79 -9.78
C LEU A 42 -18.28 5.71 -8.84
N GLU A 43 -18.78 6.91 -8.58
CA GLU A 43 -18.17 7.89 -7.69
C GLU A 43 -18.07 7.38 -6.25
N GLN A 44 -19.02 6.54 -5.80
CA GLN A 44 -18.96 5.91 -4.48
C GLN A 44 -17.90 4.80 -4.40
N LEU A 45 -17.48 4.26 -5.55
CA LEU A 45 -16.42 3.25 -5.62
C LEU A 45 -15.03 3.87 -5.70
N GLN A 46 -14.91 5.15 -6.09
CA GLN A 46 -13.63 5.84 -6.22
C GLN A 46 -12.72 5.69 -4.97
N PRO A 47 -13.21 5.86 -3.72
CA PRO A 47 -12.37 5.70 -2.54
C PRO A 47 -11.83 4.28 -2.35
N ILE A 48 -12.51 3.25 -2.89
CA ILE A 48 -12.06 1.84 -2.80
C ILE A 48 -10.82 1.61 -3.67
N PHE A 49 -10.74 2.31 -4.79
CA PHE A 49 -9.63 2.21 -5.75
C PHE A 49 -8.53 3.24 -5.51
N ALA A 50 -8.73 4.18 -4.59
CA ALA A 50 -7.77 5.22 -4.28
C ALA A 50 -6.64 4.70 -3.38
N ALA A 51 -5.41 5.06 -3.74
CA ALA A 51 -4.25 4.92 -2.87
C ALA A 51 -4.15 6.15 -1.94
N ASP A 52 -4.93 6.16 -0.86
CA ASP A 52 -4.93 7.24 0.14
C ASP A 52 -3.71 7.12 1.08
N PRO A 53 -2.73 8.05 1.03
CA PRO A 53 -1.54 7.97 1.88
C PRO A 53 -1.86 7.96 3.39
N ASN A 54 -3.01 8.48 3.82
CA ASN A 54 -3.43 8.43 5.22
C ASN A 54 -3.77 7.00 5.66
N LEU A 55 -4.33 6.19 4.77
CA LEU A 55 -4.62 4.79 5.05
C LEU A 55 -3.34 4.00 5.27
N LEU A 56 -2.34 4.19 4.39
CA LEU A 56 -1.04 3.55 4.55
C LEU A 56 -0.31 4.04 5.82
N ALA A 57 -0.34 5.34 6.11
CA ALA A 57 0.22 5.88 7.34
C ALA A 57 -0.45 5.27 8.59
N ALA A 58 -1.78 5.14 8.60
CA ALA A 58 -2.52 4.52 9.69
C ALA A 58 -2.16 3.03 9.85
N ALA A 59 -2.00 2.29 8.75
CA ALA A 59 -1.55 0.90 8.78
C ALA A 59 -0.14 0.76 9.38
N LEU A 60 0.80 1.62 8.98
CA LEU A 60 2.15 1.64 9.54
C LEU A 60 2.15 2.00 11.04
N ALA A 61 1.32 2.97 11.44
CA ALA A 61 1.15 3.34 12.85
C ALA A 61 0.56 2.19 13.67
N TYR A 62 -0.43 1.48 13.13
CA TYR A 62 -0.99 0.28 13.77
C TYR A 62 0.08 -0.79 13.98
N ILE A 63 0.91 -1.08 12.97
CA ILE A 63 1.98 -2.09 13.10
C ILE A 63 2.96 -1.68 14.22
N ARG A 64 3.38 -0.41 14.26
CA ARG A 64 4.25 0.09 15.35
C ARG A 64 3.58 -0.03 16.71
N GLY A 65 2.31 0.34 16.81
CA GLY A 65 1.55 0.29 18.07
C GLY A 65 1.38 -1.13 18.60
N GLN A 66 1.11 -2.10 17.72
CA GLN A 66 0.84 -3.48 18.11
C GLN A 66 2.10 -4.32 18.29
N TYR A 67 3.14 -4.08 17.49
CA TYR A 67 4.34 -4.93 17.46
C TYR A 67 5.60 -4.21 17.94
N GLY A 68 5.48 -2.96 18.40
CA GLY A 68 6.57 -2.12 18.88
C GLY A 68 7.40 -1.46 17.78
N SER A 69 7.64 -2.18 16.67
CA SER A 69 8.29 -1.63 15.47
C SER A 69 7.91 -2.42 14.22
N LEU A 70 8.17 -1.81 13.05
CA LEU A 70 8.03 -2.50 11.77
C LEU A 70 9.00 -3.68 11.65
N GLU A 71 10.21 -3.56 12.19
CA GLU A 71 11.22 -4.63 12.15
C GLU A 71 10.80 -5.82 13.02
N ALA A 72 10.27 -5.56 14.22
CA ALA A 72 9.74 -6.60 15.10
C ALA A 72 8.55 -7.33 14.46
N TYR A 73 7.67 -6.62 13.76
CA TYR A 73 6.60 -7.24 12.99
C TYR A 73 7.14 -8.16 11.88
N LEU A 74 8.12 -7.68 11.11
CA LEU A 74 8.69 -8.44 9.99
C LEU A 74 9.42 -9.70 10.48
N LEU A 75 10.29 -9.57 11.48
CA LEU A 75 11.10 -10.69 11.99
C LEU A 75 10.30 -11.66 12.87
N GLY A 76 9.17 -11.22 13.41
CA GLY A 76 8.29 -12.03 14.25
C GLY A 76 7.07 -12.54 13.47
N PRO A 77 5.88 -11.94 13.63
CA PRO A 77 4.64 -12.41 13.01
C PRO A 77 4.68 -12.63 11.50
N ALA A 78 5.42 -11.81 10.74
CA ALA A 78 5.52 -11.98 9.29
C ALA A 78 6.58 -13.03 8.87
N GLY A 79 7.40 -13.53 9.80
CA GLY A 79 8.33 -14.64 9.58
C GLY A 79 9.53 -14.33 8.67
N LEU A 80 9.88 -13.06 8.48
CA LEU A 80 11.03 -12.68 7.64
C LEU A 80 12.35 -12.99 8.35
N ASN A 81 13.33 -13.51 7.61
CA ASN A 81 14.68 -13.74 8.12
C ASN A 81 15.51 -12.44 8.08
N ALA A 82 16.23 -12.12 9.16
CA ALA A 82 17.14 -10.97 9.23
C ALA A 82 18.20 -10.97 8.11
N ALA A 83 18.71 -12.14 7.70
CA ALA A 83 19.65 -12.25 6.59
C ALA A 83 19.04 -11.79 5.26
N VAL A 84 17.75 -12.06 5.04
CA VAL A 84 17.02 -11.58 3.86
C VAL A 84 16.91 -10.05 3.91
N LEU A 85 16.65 -9.48 5.07
CA LEU A 85 16.53 -8.03 5.23
C LEU A 85 17.85 -7.30 4.93
N THR A 86 18.97 -7.85 5.39
CA THR A 86 20.30 -7.34 5.06
C THR A 86 20.56 -7.41 3.56
N ALA A 87 20.32 -8.56 2.93
CA ALA A 87 20.51 -8.74 1.49
C ALA A 87 19.65 -7.79 0.65
N LEU A 88 18.38 -7.56 1.06
CA LEU A 88 17.50 -6.59 0.38
C LEU A 88 18.05 -5.17 0.47
N ARG A 89 18.60 -4.78 1.63
CA ARG A 89 19.18 -3.44 1.81
C ARG A 89 20.41 -3.25 0.92
N GLU A 90 21.30 -4.24 0.89
CA GLU A 90 22.50 -4.23 0.05
C GLU A 90 22.17 -4.24 -1.45
N THR A 91 21.12 -4.94 -1.87
CA THR A 91 20.78 -5.06 -3.29
C THR A 91 20.05 -3.83 -3.83
N LEU A 92 19.16 -3.22 -3.04
CA LEU A 92 18.26 -2.19 -3.52
C LEU A 92 18.72 -0.75 -3.23
N LEU A 93 19.76 -0.57 -2.40
CA LEU A 93 20.30 0.75 -2.06
C LEU A 93 21.77 0.94 -2.43
N ALA A 94 22.43 -0.07 -3.02
CA ALA A 94 23.80 0.05 -3.53
C ALA A 94 23.88 0.80 -4.86
#